data_AF-A0A8X7YEK0-F1
#
_entry.id   AF-A0A8X7YEK0-F1
#
_cell.length_a   1.000
_cell.length_b   1.000
_cell.length_c   1.000
_cell.angle_alpha   90.00
_cell.angle_beta   90.00
_cell.angle_gamma   90.00
#
_symmetry.space_group_name_H-M   'P 1'
#
loop_
_entity.id
_entity.type
_entity.pdbx_description
1 polymer ?
#
loop_
_entity_poly.entity_id
_entity_poly.type
_entity_poly.pdbx_seq_one_letter_code
_entity_poly.pdbx_strand_id
1 'polypeptide(L)'
;MDMKQAGSSLDSLISSFNTRIAELQELVIARNMYPASSVTDLKAVDAALKAMELQVQAIKDRLREETLAIPKAKKLIEASLRQQKKLQSMSVHVPERTTFSNSEINNRSILPEASNQLPSFGPLKPEEPVATHKEKKGRSPPPLWYITAAELDSLSSYMRGRLTLDKVNAAINDMAAYADSNFQLITAPKKKLAENLWEKALFPRELLHDKELRDIAMTESIKGKHFFLETDIKGPSLKLDNTGKAILTVLRHLGRISETRIGHHRVIILSKPQT
;
A
#
# COMPACT_ATOMS: atom_id res chain seq x y z
N MET A 1 82.98 2.09 -0.04
CA MET A 1 81.58 1.63 0.19
C MET A 1 81.56 0.95 1.52
N ASP A 2 80.81 1.49 2.48
CA ASP A 2 80.82 1.04 3.86
C ASP A 2 80.20 -0.37 4.01
N MET A 3 80.90 -1.29 4.70
CA MET A 3 80.42 -2.65 4.98
C MET A 3 79.02 -2.69 5.59
N LYS A 4 78.63 -1.64 6.33
CA LYS A 4 77.29 -1.50 6.92
C LYS A 4 76.19 -1.36 5.86
N GLN A 5 76.47 -0.68 4.75
CA GLN A 5 75.51 -0.47 3.68
C GLN A 5 75.31 -1.76 2.86
N ALA A 6 76.38 -2.53 2.64
CA ALA A 6 76.30 -3.86 2.04
C ALA A 6 75.51 -4.85 2.92
N GLY A 7 75.72 -4.82 4.25
CA GLY A 7 74.93 -5.63 5.19
C GLY A 7 73.44 -5.30 5.16
N SER A 8 73.08 -4.00 5.19
CA SER A 8 71.68 -3.57 5.09
C SER A 8 71.00 -3.95 3.77
N SER A 9 71.75 -3.98 2.67
CA SER A 9 71.26 -4.42 1.36
C SER A 9 70.97 -5.92 1.33
N LEU A 10 71.80 -6.72 2.01
CA LEU A 10 71.61 -8.16 2.12
C LEU A 10 70.40 -8.50 3.00
N ASP A 11 70.25 -7.82 4.14
CA ASP A 11 69.09 -8.01 5.03
C ASP A 11 67.77 -7.61 4.37
N SER A 12 67.78 -6.55 3.56
CA SER A 12 66.63 -6.15 2.75
C SER A 12 66.27 -7.20 1.69
N LEU A 13 67.27 -7.79 1.04
CA LEU A 13 67.06 -8.87 0.07
C LEU A 13 66.52 -10.14 0.73
N ILE A 14 67.06 -10.52 1.89
CA ILE A 14 66.58 -11.68 2.67
C ILE A 14 65.14 -11.47 3.12
N SER A 15 64.82 -10.25 3.58
CA SER A 15 63.46 -9.89 3.98
C SER A 15 62.50 -9.95 2.79
N SER A 16 62.87 -9.39 1.63
CA SER A 16 62.07 -9.49 0.40
C SER A 16 61.85 -10.94 -0.05
N PHE A 17 62.89 -11.78 0.05
CA PHE A 17 62.81 -13.20 -0.29
C PHE A 17 61.87 -13.95 0.67
N ASN A 18 61.98 -13.70 1.97
CA ASN A 18 61.11 -14.28 2.99
C ASN A 18 59.65 -13.84 2.83
N THR A 19 59.40 -12.56 2.50
CA THR A 19 58.06 -12.08 2.15
C THR A 19 57.51 -12.87 0.96
N ARG A 20 58.32 -13.07 -0.08
CA ARG A 20 57.89 -13.80 -1.27
C ARG A 20 57.65 -15.29 -1.01
N ILE A 21 58.41 -15.89 -0.09
CA ILE A 21 58.17 -17.26 0.39
C ILE A 21 56.83 -17.31 1.14
N ALA A 22 56.56 -16.36 2.04
CA ALA A 22 55.31 -16.30 2.78
C ALA A 22 54.11 -16.14 1.83
N GLU A 23 54.20 -15.23 0.86
CA GLU A 23 53.18 -15.07 -0.19
C GLU A 23 52.95 -16.36 -0.97
N LEU A 24 54.02 -17.07 -1.37
CA LEU A 24 53.90 -18.35 -2.05
C LEU A 24 53.26 -19.43 -1.18
N GLN A 25 53.58 -19.46 0.12
CA GLN A 25 52.96 -20.38 1.08
C GLN A 25 51.46 -20.10 1.21
N GLU A 26 51.06 -18.83 1.34
CA GLU A 26 49.65 -18.43 1.38
C GLU A 26 48.92 -18.82 0.09
N LEU A 27 49.53 -18.60 -1.08
CA LEU A 27 48.94 -18.97 -2.37
C LEU A 27 48.80 -20.50 -2.53
N VAL A 28 49.78 -21.27 -2.05
CA VAL A 28 49.72 -22.74 -2.06
C VAL A 28 48.65 -23.25 -1.11
N ILE A 29 48.51 -22.65 0.07
CA ILE A 29 47.42 -22.96 1.01
C ILE A 29 46.09 -22.62 0.35
N ALA A 30 45.91 -21.42 -0.21
CA ALA A 30 44.68 -21.03 -0.90
C ALA A 30 44.32 -21.96 -2.07
N ARG A 31 45.33 -22.40 -2.85
CA ARG A 31 45.16 -23.39 -3.93
C ARG A 31 44.73 -24.76 -3.38
N ASN A 32 45.30 -25.19 -2.25
CA ASN A 32 45.04 -26.51 -1.67
C ASN A 32 43.82 -26.53 -0.73
N MET A 33 43.33 -25.37 -0.29
CA MET A 33 42.11 -25.24 0.54
C MET A 33 40.86 -25.71 -0.21
N TYR A 34 40.87 -25.65 -1.54
CA TYR A 34 39.75 -26.10 -2.36
C TYR A 34 40.21 -27.02 -3.49
N PRO A 35 40.40 -28.33 -3.24
CA PRO A 35 40.45 -29.29 -4.34
C PRO A 35 39.16 -29.17 -5.15
N ALA A 36 39.17 -29.44 -6.46
CA ALA A 36 37.98 -29.28 -7.31
C ALA A 36 36.72 -30.01 -6.79
N SER A 37 36.90 -31.02 -5.93
CA SER A 37 35.86 -31.73 -5.20
C SER A 37 35.19 -30.96 -4.05
N SER A 38 35.81 -29.95 -3.44
CA SER A 38 35.22 -29.20 -2.31
C SER A 38 34.29 -28.08 -2.77
N VAL A 39 34.30 -27.73 -4.06
CA VAL A 39 33.42 -26.69 -4.63
C VAL A 39 31.96 -27.13 -4.56
N THR A 40 31.68 -28.43 -4.69
CA THR A 40 30.32 -28.97 -4.52
C THR A 40 29.85 -28.86 -3.08
N ASP A 41 30.72 -29.15 -2.12
CA ASP A 41 30.40 -29.08 -0.69
C ASP A 41 30.15 -27.64 -0.25
N LEU A 42 30.97 -26.69 -0.71
CA LEU A 42 30.74 -25.26 -0.47
C LEU A 42 29.43 -24.76 -1.07
N LYS A 43 29.08 -25.22 -2.29
CA LYS A 43 27.78 -24.88 -2.90
C LYS A 43 26.61 -25.47 -2.10
N ALA A 44 26.76 -26.68 -1.57
CA ALA A 44 25.75 -27.28 -0.70
C ALA A 44 25.59 -26.50 0.61
N VAL A 45 26.70 -26.05 1.21
CA VAL A 45 26.69 -25.20 2.41
C VAL A 45 26.05 -23.84 2.12
N ASP A 46 26.39 -23.17 1.01
CA ASP A 46 25.78 -21.91 0.60
C ASP A 46 24.27 -22.05 0.38
N ALA A 47 23.83 -23.12 -0.27
CA ALA A 47 22.41 -23.42 -0.46
C ALA A 47 21.70 -23.66 0.89
N ALA A 48 22.30 -24.41 1.80
CA ALA A 48 21.76 -24.66 3.13
C ALA A 48 21.67 -23.36 3.96
N LEU A 49 22.68 -22.50 3.88
CA LEU A 49 22.70 -21.20 4.55
C LEU A 49 21.58 -20.29 4.03
N LYS A 50 21.43 -20.18 2.70
CA LYS A 50 20.35 -19.41 2.08
C LYS A 50 18.96 -19.92 2.45
N ALA A 51 18.79 -21.24 2.50
CA ALA A 51 17.54 -21.83 2.95
C ALA A 51 17.24 -21.47 4.42
N MET A 52 18.25 -21.54 5.29
CA MET A 52 18.12 -21.16 6.70
C MET A 52 17.80 -19.67 6.86
N GLU A 53 18.44 -18.79 6.08
CA GLU A 53 18.17 -17.35 6.10
C GLU A 53 16.71 -17.05 5.72
N LEU A 54 16.19 -17.71 4.68
CA LEU A 54 14.79 -17.60 4.28
C LEU A 54 13.83 -18.10 5.38
N GLN A 55 14.17 -19.19 6.05
CA GLN A 55 13.37 -19.70 7.18
C GLN A 55 13.35 -18.73 8.36
N VAL A 56 14.51 -18.16 8.73
CA VAL A 56 14.61 -17.16 9.79
C VAL A 56 13.80 -15.92 9.45
N GLN A 57 13.84 -15.49 8.19
CA GLN A 57 13.04 -14.35 7.73
C GLN A 57 11.53 -14.65 7.83
N ALA A 58 11.09 -15.85 7.44
CA ALA A 58 9.70 -16.27 7.60
C ALA A 58 9.24 -16.31 9.07
N ILE A 59 10.09 -16.81 9.97
CA ILE A 59 9.82 -16.81 11.42
C ILE A 59 9.68 -15.38 11.93
N LYS A 60 10.57 -14.48 11.52
CA LYS A 60 10.55 -13.07 11.92
C LYS A 60 9.27 -12.37 11.45
N ASP A 61 8.82 -12.64 10.23
CA ASP A 61 7.58 -12.09 9.72
C ASP A 61 6.36 -12.61 10.51
N ARG A 62 6.31 -13.91 10.80
CA ARG A 62 5.24 -14.50 11.63
C ARG A 62 5.22 -13.94 13.05
N LEU A 63 6.39 -13.76 13.67
CA LEU A 63 6.50 -13.18 15.02
C LEU A 63 6.02 -11.73 15.05
N ARG A 64 6.30 -10.96 13.97
CA ARG A 64 5.76 -9.61 13.82
C ARG A 64 4.23 -9.64 13.76
N GLU A 65 3.66 -10.51 12.94
CA GLU A 65 2.19 -10.66 12.83
C GLU A 65 1.55 -11.05 14.17
N GLU A 66 2.12 -12.01 14.90
CA GLU A 66 1.63 -12.41 16.23
C GLU A 66 1.73 -11.26 17.24
N THR A 67 2.85 -10.54 17.26
CA THR A 67 3.05 -9.35 18.12
C THR A 67 1.98 -8.30 17.89
N LEU A 68 1.55 -8.13 16.64
CA LEU A 68 0.51 -7.19 16.23
C LEU A 68 -0.91 -7.71 16.51
N ALA A 69 -1.12 -9.03 16.52
CA ALA A 69 -2.40 -9.66 16.82
C ALA A 69 -2.72 -9.68 18.33
N ILE A 70 -1.72 -9.86 19.20
CA ILE A 70 -1.88 -9.89 20.66
C ILE A 70 -2.67 -8.69 21.22
N PRO A 71 -2.37 -7.41 20.88
CA PRO A 71 -3.13 -6.28 21.42
C PRO A 71 -4.58 -6.26 20.92
N LYS A 72 -4.85 -6.74 19.70
CA LYS A 72 -6.23 -6.86 19.18
C LYS A 72 -7.02 -7.88 20.00
N ALA A 73 -6.42 -9.05 20.26
CA ALA A 73 -7.02 -10.08 21.10
C ALA A 73 -7.28 -9.57 22.53
N LYS A 74 -6.32 -8.83 23.13
CA LYS A 74 -6.51 -8.21 24.45
C LYS A 74 -7.68 -7.22 24.48
N LYS A 75 -7.81 -6.35 23.48
CA LYS A 75 -8.95 -5.41 23.37
C LYS A 75 -10.28 -6.14 23.22
N LEU A 76 -10.31 -7.23 22.45
CA LEU A 76 -11.51 -8.06 22.29
C LEU A 76 -11.92 -8.73 23.61
N ILE A 77 -10.95 -9.27 24.36
CA ILE A 77 -11.18 -9.84 25.69
C ILE A 77 -11.75 -8.77 26.63
N GLU A 78 -11.19 -7.56 26.62
CA GLU A 78 -11.69 -6.47 27.46
C GLU A 78 -13.12 -6.06 27.09
N ALA A 79 -13.43 -5.94 25.79
CA ALA A 79 -14.78 -5.65 25.32
C ALA A 79 -15.78 -6.75 25.73
N SER A 80 -15.39 -8.02 25.59
CA SER A 80 -16.19 -9.16 26.01
C SER A 80 -16.44 -9.15 27.52
N LEU A 81 -15.43 -8.83 28.33
CA LEU A 81 -15.57 -8.73 29.78
C LEU A 81 -16.53 -7.61 30.20
N ARG A 82 -16.48 -6.46 29.51
CA ARG A 82 -17.44 -5.36 29.74
C ARG A 82 -18.86 -5.78 29.39
N GLN A 83 -19.05 -6.48 28.28
CA GLN A 83 -20.36 -7.02 27.89
C GLN A 83 -20.87 -8.04 28.91
N GLN A 84 -20.01 -8.95 29.37
CA GLN A 84 -20.36 -9.92 30.41
C GLN A 84 -20.81 -9.24 31.70
N LYS A 85 -20.06 -8.23 32.18
CA LYS A 85 -20.45 -7.47 33.39
C LYS A 85 -21.80 -6.77 33.19
N LYS A 86 -22.05 -6.20 32.00
CA LYS A 86 -23.34 -5.59 31.67
C LYS A 86 -24.46 -6.63 31.71
N LEU A 87 -24.28 -7.79 31.09
CA LEU A 87 -25.28 -8.86 31.10
C LEU A 87 -25.52 -9.41 32.51
N GLN A 88 -24.49 -9.56 33.33
CA GLN A 88 -24.63 -9.93 34.74
C GLN A 88 -25.42 -8.88 35.51
N SER A 89 -25.11 -7.59 35.32
CA SER A 89 -25.89 -6.52 35.94
C SER A 89 -27.35 -6.54 35.49
N MET A 90 -27.62 -6.77 34.20
CA MET A 90 -29.00 -6.89 33.70
C MET A 90 -29.68 -8.11 34.32
N SER A 91 -29.02 -9.28 34.36
CA SER A 91 -29.57 -10.50 34.96
C SER A 91 -29.98 -10.33 36.43
N VAL A 92 -29.26 -9.50 37.19
CA VAL A 92 -29.59 -9.21 38.60
C VAL A 92 -30.79 -8.26 38.74
N HIS A 93 -31.05 -7.42 37.73
CA HIS A 93 -32.10 -6.41 37.76
C HIS A 93 -33.30 -6.74 36.85
N VAL A 94 -33.34 -7.94 36.27
CA VAL A 94 -34.50 -8.41 35.48
C VAL A 94 -35.55 -8.94 36.45
N PRO A 95 -36.76 -8.33 36.50
CA PRO A 95 -37.86 -8.86 37.29
C PRO A 95 -38.28 -10.22 36.74
N GLU A 96 -38.56 -11.17 37.64
CA GLU A 96 -38.83 -12.60 37.43
C GLU A 96 -40.07 -12.92 36.55
N ARG A 97 -40.64 -11.95 35.85
CA ARG A 97 -41.98 -12.02 35.22
C ARG A 97 -42.00 -12.14 33.70
N THR A 98 -40.92 -12.58 33.06
CA THR A 98 -40.87 -12.77 31.59
C THR A 98 -40.51 -14.19 31.14
N THR A 99 -40.42 -15.16 32.04
CA THR A 99 -40.37 -16.58 31.67
C THR A 99 -41.77 -17.08 31.28
N PHE A 100 -42.28 -16.61 30.14
CA PHE A 100 -43.31 -17.37 29.43
C PHE A 100 -42.64 -18.57 28.80
N SER A 101 -42.81 -19.69 29.50
CA SER A 101 -42.47 -21.05 29.10
C SER A 101 -43.07 -21.34 27.72
N ASN A 102 -42.23 -21.38 26.68
CA ASN A 102 -42.58 -22.05 25.42
C ASN A 102 -41.95 -23.44 25.46
N SER A 103 -42.62 -24.34 26.18
CA SER A 103 -42.50 -25.77 25.95
C SER A 103 -43.82 -26.23 25.34
N GLU A 104 -43.72 -26.77 24.13
CA GLU A 104 -44.68 -27.69 23.51
C GLU A 104 -46.06 -27.10 23.10
N ILE A 105 -46.29 -26.98 21.78
CA ILE A 105 -47.30 -27.80 21.09
C ILE A 105 -46.98 -27.81 19.59
N ASN A 106 -46.61 -29.01 19.19
CA ASN A 106 -46.46 -29.57 17.87
C ASN A 106 -47.84 -29.69 17.17
N ASN A 107 -47.91 -29.40 15.87
CA ASN A 107 -48.88 -29.88 14.87
C ASN A 107 -50.39 -29.54 14.96
N ARG A 108 -50.83 -28.65 14.04
CA ARG A 108 -51.96 -28.81 13.07
C ARG A 108 -52.18 -27.46 12.36
N SER A 109 -51.80 -27.31 11.09
CA SER A 109 -52.57 -27.62 9.87
C SER A 109 -53.76 -26.67 9.59
N ILE A 110 -53.80 -26.18 8.34
CA ILE A 110 -54.94 -25.65 7.54
C ILE A 110 -55.11 -24.11 7.44
N LEU A 111 -54.75 -23.57 6.25
CA LEU A 111 -55.18 -22.32 5.55
C LEU A 111 -56.67 -22.43 5.11
N PRO A 112 -57.34 -21.49 4.40
CA PRO A 112 -57.42 -20.00 4.36
C PRO A 112 -58.89 -19.45 4.35
N GLU A 113 -59.08 -18.12 4.33
CA GLU A 113 -60.08 -17.34 3.52
C GLU A 113 -60.17 -15.89 4.07
N ALA A 114 -59.68 -14.86 3.35
CA ALA A 114 -60.35 -14.08 2.30
C ALA A 114 -61.53 -13.19 2.80
N SER A 115 -61.33 -11.86 2.86
CA SER A 115 -62.28 -10.85 2.35
C SER A 115 -61.76 -9.42 2.54
N ASN A 116 -61.41 -8.80 1.40
CA ASN A 116 -61.80 -7.46 0.93
C ASN A 116 -61.61 -6.21 1.83
N GLN A 117 -60.68 -5.32 1.44
CA GLN A 117 -60.97 -4.06 0.72
C GLN A 117 -59.74 -3.12 0.68
N LEU A 118 -59.30 -2.79 -0.54
CA LEU A 118 -58.50 -1.61 -0.89
C LEU A 118 -59.49 -0.48 -1.28
N PRO A 119 -59.14 0.81 -1.17
CA PRO A 119 -58.53 1.52 -2.31
C PRO A 119 -57.42 2.51 -1.88
N SER A 120 -56.22 2.46 -2.47
CA SER A 120 -55.82 3.21 -3.68
C SER A 120 -56.05 4.72 -3.59
N PHE A 121 -54.98 5.52 -3.53
CA PHE A 121 -54.69 6.63 -4.46
C PHE A 121 -53.25 7.13 -4.21
N GLY A 122 -52.44 7.21 -5.29
CA GLY A 122 -51.09 7.79 -5.29
C GLY A 122 -51.10 9.29 -5.70
N PRO A 123 -50.10 9.77 -6.45
CA PRO A 123 -48.85 10.35 -5.92
C PRO A 123 -48.59 11.79 -6.46
N LEU A 124 -47.92 12.67 -5.71
CA LEU A 124 -47.38 13.93 -6.25
C LEU A 124 -46.01 14.31 -5.66
N LYS A 125 -45.13 14.71 -6.58
CA LYS A 125 -43.74 15.20 -6.51
C LYS A 125 -43.71 16.73 -6.14
N PRO A 126 -42.58 17.46 -6.21
CA PRO A 126 -41.65 17.78 -5.12
C PRO A 126 -41.63 19.29 -4.80
N GLU A 127 -41.25 19.68 -3.58
CA GLU A 127 -41.18 21.09 -3.17
C GLU A 127 -39.72 21.47 -2.83
N GLU A 128 -39.13 22.36 -3.64
CA GLU A 128 -38.01 23.21 -3.23
C GLU A 128 -38.55 24.31 -2.31
N PRO A 129 -37.80 24.76 -1.28
CA PRO A 129 -37.13 26.05 -1.46
C PRO A 129 -35.80 26.26 -0.70
N VAL A 130 -34.87 26.92 -1.40
CA VAL A 130 -34.16 28.17 -1.02
C VAL A 130 -33.16 28.20 0.17
N ALA A 131 -32.05 28.92 -0.12
CA ALA A 131 -31.14 29.66 0.77
C ALA A 131 -29.83 29.01 1.28
N THR A 132 -28.76 29.34 0.55
CA THR A 132 -27.54 30.01 1.03
C THR A 132 -26.87 29.53 2.33
N HIS A 133 -25.67 28.96 2.23
CA HIS A 133 -24.59 29.29 3.17
C HIS A 133 -23.23 29.36 2.46
N LYS A 134 -22.53 30.46 2.74
CA LYS A 134 -21.23 30.87 2.22
C LYS A 134 -20.09 29.98 2.75
N GLU A 135 -19.05 29.89 1.92
CA GLU A 135 -17.62 29.73 2.24
C GLU A 135 -17.15 28.56 3.11
N LYS A 136 -16.51 27.57 2.47
CA LYS A 136 -15.13 27.14 2.82
C LYS A 136 -14.35 26.78 1.55
N LYS A 137 -13.42 27.67 1.19
CA LYS A 137 -12.39 27.48 0.17
C LYS A 137 -11.48 26.33 0.62
N GLY A 138 -11.53 25.18 -0.06
CA GLY A 138 -10.65 24.05 0.26
C GLY A 138 -11.15 22.65 -0.11
N ARG A 139 -12.24 22.50 -0.87
CA ARG A 139 -12.69 21.19 -1.35
C ARG A 139 -12.85 21.22 -2.86
N SER A 140 -11.74 21.28 -3.59
CA SER A 140 -11.77 20.92 -5.00
C SER A 140 -11.77 19.39 -5.07
N PRO A 141 -12.82 18.73 -5.59
CA PRO A 141 -12.74 17.31 -5.89
C PRO A 141 -11.57 17.04 -6.84
N PRO A 142 -11.08 15.79 -6.91
CA PRO A 142 -10.05 15.40 -7.86
C PRO A 142 -10.42 15.87 -9.26
N PRO A 143 -9.47 16.36 -10.07
CA PRO A 143 -9.73 16.74 -11.45
C PRO A 143 -10.19 15.52 -12.29
N LEU A 144 -11.50 15.28 -12.36
CA LEU A 144 -12.13 14.23 -13.18
C LEU A 144 -12.43 14.79 -14.57
N TRP A 145 -11.40 15.01 -15.36
CA TRP A 145 -11.54 15.51 -16.73
C TRP A 145 -11.58 14.35 -17.70
N TYR A 146 -12.77 13.79 -17.91
CA TYR A 146 -12.99 12.78 -18.94
C TYR A 146 -12.59 13.29 -20.32
N ILE A 147 -12.12 12.35 -21.14
CA ILE A 147 -11.78 12.61 -22.53
C ILE A 147 -13.02 12.33 -23.38
N THR A 148 -13.26 13.20 -24.35
CA THR A 148 -14.31 13.02 -25.37
C THR A 148 -13.80 12.20 -26.55
N ALA A 149 -14.70 11.55 -27.30
CA ALA A 149 -14.32 10.80 -28.50
C ALA A 149 -13.57 11.69 -29.51
N ALA A 150 -14.01 12.95 -29.67
CA ALA A 150 -13.36 13.91 -30.57
C ALA A 150 -11.92 14.25 -30.15
N GLU A 151 -11.66 14.43 -28.85
CA GLU A 151 -10.30 14.65 -28.34
C GLU A 151 -9.42 13.40 -28.56
N LEU A 152 -9.97 12.20 -28.35
CA LEU A 152 -9.23 10.95 -28.58
C LEU A 152 -8.92 10.71 -30.06
N ASP A 153 -9.83 11.08 -30.95
CA ASP A 153 -9.69 10.93 -32.40
C ASP A 153 -8.84 12.04 -33.03
N SER A 154 -8.67 13.18 -32.35
CA SER A 154 -7.73 14.23 -32.74
C SER A 154 -6.26 13.83 -32.56
N LEU A 155 -5.98 12.79 -31.76
CA LEU A 155 -4.63 12.28 -31.53
C LEU A 155 -4.14 11.46 -32.72
N SER A 156 -2.82 11.47 -32.93
CA SER A 156 -2.21 10.62 -33.94
C SER A 156 -2.54 9.14 -33.68
N SER A 157 -2.80 8.39 -34.76
CA SER A 157 -3.13 6.95 -34.69
C SER A 157 -2.06 6.13 -33.95
N TYR A 158 -0.80 6.58 -34.01
CA TYR A 158 0.33 6.03 -33.29
C TYR A 158 0.20 6.17 -31.76
N MET A 159 -0.30 7.31 -31.26
CA MET A 159 -0.50 7.54 -29.82
C MET A 159 -1.75 6.84 -29.29
N ARG A 160 -2.81 6.80 -30.10
CA ARG A 160 -4.06 6.10 -29.75
C ARG A 160 -3.86 4.59 -29.69
N GLY A 161 -3.09 4.02 -30.61
CA GLY A 161 -2.86 2.57 -30.67
C GLY A 161 -4.18 1.80 -30.70
N ARG A 162 -4.37 0.86 -29.77
CA ARG A 162 -5.61 0.08 -29.56
C ARG A 162 -6.45 0.56 -28.37
N LEU A 163 -6.28 1.82 -27.95
CA LEU A 163 -7.00 2.38 -26.81
C LEU A 163 -8.43 2.74 -27.20
N THR A 164 -9.37 2.31 -26.37
CA THR A 164 -10.78 2.71 -26.45
C THR A 164 -11.06 3.81 -25.44
N LEU A 165 -12.04 4.66 -25.75
CA LEU A 165 -12.47 5.76 -24.88
C LEU A 165 -12.80 5.27 -23.46
N ASP A 166 -13.50 4.14 -23.36
CA ASP A 166 -13.88 3.54 -22.08
C ASP A 166 -12.68 3.18 -21.22
N LYS A 167 -11.60 2.64 -21.81
CA LYS A 167 -10.39 2.29 -21.07
C LYS A 167 -9.67 3.51 -20.54
N VAL A 168 -9.62 4.57 -21.34
CA VAL A 168 -8.98 5.83 -20.95
C VAL A 168 -9.79 6.51 -19.83
N ASN A 169 -11.11 6.58 -19.96
CA ASN A 169 -11.98 7.18 -18.95
C ASN A 169 -12.08 6.34 -17.66
N ALA A 170 -12.04 5.01 -17.76
CA ALA A 170 -11.93 4.14 -16.58
C ALA A 170 -10.60 4.34 -15.85
N ALA A 171 -9.50 4.51 -16.58
CA ALA A 171 -8.20 4.81 -15.98
C ALA A 171 -8.19 6.20 -15.29
N ILE A 172 -8.87 7.21 -15.84
CA ILE A 172 -9.03 8.53 -15.19
C ILE A 172 -9.76 8.38 -13.85
N ASN A 173 -10.78 7.52 -13.75
CA ASN A 173 -11.48 7.25 -12.49
C ASN A 173 -10.55 6.64 -11.44
N ASP A 174 -9.75 5.64 -11.82
CA ASP A 174 -8.77 5.02 -10.94
C ASP A 174 -7.74 6.07 -10.46
N MET A 175 -7.22 6.90 -11.37
CA MET A 175 -6.26 7.98 -11.06
C MET A 175 -6.81 9.02 -10.09
N ALA A 176 -8.07 9.43 -10.28
CA ALA A 176 -8.74 10.36 -9.40
C ALA A 176 -8.94 9.77 -8.00
N ALA A 177 -9.29 8.48 -7.90
CA ALA A 177 -9.44 7.79 -6.62
C ALA A 177 -8.11 7.68 -5.86
N TYR A 178 -6.99 7.40 -6.55
CA TYR A 178 -5.66 7.40 -5.93
C TYR A 178 -5.28 8.78 -5.41
N ALA A 179 -5.48 9.80 -6.23
CA ALA A 179 -5.11 11.15 -5.85
C ALA A 179 -5.99 11.72 -4.73
N ASP A 180 -7.28 11.37 -4.68
CA ASP A 180 -8.16 11.72 -3.56
C ASP A 180 -7.72 11.02 -2.28
N SER A 181 -7.41 9.72 -2.36
CA SER A 181 -6.92 8.94 -1.21
C SER A 181 -5.65 9.54 -0.64
N ASN A 182 -4.68 9.89 -1.50
CA ASN A 182 -3.42 10.51 -1.08
C ASN A 182 -3.63 11.93 -0.55
N PHE A 183 -4.47 12.73 -1.21
CA PHE A 183 -4.80 14.08 -0.75
C PHE A 183 -5.49 14.07 0.62
N GLN A 184 -6.39 13.11 0.85
CA GLN A 184 -7.04 12.89 2.14
C GLN A 184 -6.05 12.45 3.21
N LEU A 185 -5.10 11.58 2.90
CA LEU A 185 -4.03 11.18 3.83
C LEU A 185 -3.19 12.40 4.25
N ILE A 186 -2.81 13.26 3.31
CA ILE A 186 -2.00 14.45 3.57
C ILE A 186 -2.80 15.50 4.36
N THR A 187 -4.07 15.73 4.00
CA THR A 187 -4.93 16.79 4.54
C THR A 187 -5.64 16.40 5.84
N ALA A 188 -5.80 15.11 6.13
CA ALA A 188 -6.48 14.66 7.33
C ALA A 188 -5.76 15.19 8.59
N PRO A 189 -6.49 15.79 9.55
CA PRO A 189 -5.90 16.26 10.80
C PRO A 189 -5.42 15.07 11.63
N LYS A 190 -4.24 15.21 12.26
CA LYS A 190 -3.56 14.20 13.11
C LYS A 190 -4.49 13.46 14.09
N LYS A 191 -5.60 14.07 14.52
CA LYS A 191 -6.60 13.51 15.43
C LYS A 191 -7.51 12.43 14.82
N LYS A 192 -7.94 12.56 13.54
CA LYS A 192 -8.72 11.53 12.83
C LYS A 192 -7.83 10.44 12.23
N LEU A 193 -6.59 10.82 11.92
CA LEU A 193 -5.53 9.89 11.54
C LEU A 193 -5.17 8.99 12.70
N ALA A 194 -5.11 9.44 13.96
CA ALA A 194 -4.80 8.57 15.10
C ALA A 194 -5.72 7.34 15.17
N GLU A 195 -7.04 7.52 15.06
CA GLU A 195 -8.03 6.43 15.14
C GLU A 195 -7.93 5.45 13.96
N ASN A 196 -7.75 5.96 12.72
CA ASN A 196 -7.47 5.13 11.54
C ASN A 196 -6.03 4.58 11.47
N LEU A 197 -5.07 5.22 12.15
CA LEU A 197 -3.68 4.76 12.34
C LEU A 197 -3.71 3.52 13.22
N TRP A 198 -4.52 3.45 14.27
CA TRP A 198 -4.51 2.25 15.11
C TRP A 198 -4.98 1.00 14.35
N GLU A 199 -5.82 1.15 13.33
CA GLU A 199 -6.26 0.03 12.47
C GLU A 199 -5.35 -0.20 11.24
N LYS A 200 -4.80 0.85 10.61
CA LYS A 200 -3.93 0.74 9.41
C LYS A 200 -2.42 0.76 9.70
N ALA A 201 -1.95 1.37 10.78
CA ALA A 201 -0.53 1.44 11.20
C ALA A 201 0.00 0.15 11.83
N LEU A 202 -0.67 -0.97 11.61
CA LEU A 202 -0.16 -2.28 12.00
C LEU A 202 1.08 -2.68 11.16
N PHE A 203 1.32 -2.02 10.02
CA PHE A 203 2.48 -2.27 9.17
C PHE A 203 3.50 -1.12 9.26
N PRO A 204 4.73 -1.36 9.75
CA PRO A 204 5.82 -0.38 9.75
C PRO A 204 6.10 0.25 8.38
N ARG A 205 5.77 -0.48 7.31
CA ARG A 205 5.92 -0.07 5.92
C ARG A 205 4.93 1.01 5.48
N GLU A 206 3.67 0.96 5.93
CA GLU A 206 2.68 1.99 5.59
C GLU A 206 2.94 3.30 6.34
N LEU A 207 3.50 3.22 7.54
CA LEU A 207 3.90 4.40 8.31
C LEU A 207 5.09 5.15 7.65
N LEU A 208 6.04 4.40 7.09
CA LEU A 208 7.13 4.96 6.27
C LEU A 208 6.57 5.58 4.98
N HIS A 209 5.64 4.91 4.31
CA HIS A 209 4.97 5.42 3.10
C HIS A 209 4.22 6.73 3.37
N ASP A 210 3.43 6.83 4.45
CA ASP A 210 2.70 8.08 4.78
C ASP A 210 3.64 9.25 5.11
N LYS A 211 4.78 8.95 5.76
CA LYS A 211 5.80 9.97 6.03
C LYS A 211 6.48 10.45 4.74
N GLU A 212 6.87 9.52 3.86
CA GLU A 212 7.45 9.83 2.56
C GLU A 212 6.47 10.62 1.67
N LEU A 213 5.18 10.27 1.67
CA LEU A 213 4.14 11.03 0.96
C LEU A 213 4.02 12.47 1.48
N ARG A 214 4.11 12.68 2.80
CA ARG A 214 4.08 14.03 3.39
C ARG A 214 5.33 14.84 3.04
N ASP A 215 6.50 14.24 3.06
CA ASP A 215 7.75 14.91 2.67
C ASP A 215 7.71 15.31 1.18
N ILE A 216 7.20 14.43 0.31
CA ILE A 216 6.96 14.74 -1.11
C ILE A 216 5.93 15.86 -1.26
N ALA A 217 4.84 15.84 -0.49
CA ALA A 217 3.79 16.87 -0.53
C ALA A 217 4.24 18.24 -0.01
N MET A 218 5.28 18.30 0.83
CA MET A 218 5.89 19.56 1.28
C MET A 218 6.74 20.23 0.19
N THR A 219 7.06 19.53 -0.90
CA THR A 219 7.78 20.10 -2.04
C THR A 219 6.91 21.13 -2.75
N GLU A 220 7.45 22.33 -2.96
CA GLU A 220 6.73 23.53 -3.43
C GLU A 220 5.98 23.33 -4.77
N SER A 221 6.47 22.42 -5.62
CA SER A 221 5.86 22.08 -6.92
C SER A 221 4.54 21.29 -6.83
N ILE A 222 4.29 20.58 -5.72
CA ILE A 222 3.18 19.62 -5.53
C ILE A 222 2.23 20.05 -4.41
N LYS A 223 2.67 20.97 -3.55
CA LYS A 223 1.90 21.46 -2.41
C LYS A 223 0.50 21.95 -2.83
N GLY A 224 -0.54 21.29 -2.30
CA GLY A 224 -1.94 21.61 -2.57
C GLY A 224 -2.52 21.07 -3.89
N LYS A 225 -1.77 20.24 -4.63
CA LYS A 225 -2.26 19.55 -5.84
C LYS A 225 -2.64 18.10 -5.54
N HIS A 226 -3.50 17.53 -6.38
CA HIS A 226 -3.85 16.11 -6.35
C HIS A 226 -2.75 15.32 -7.08
N PHE A 227 -2.12 14.38 -6.38
CA PHE A 227 -1.03 13.57 -6.94
C PHE A 227 -1.08 12.13 -6.44
N PHE A 228 -0.46 11.24 -7.21
CA PHE A 228 -0.24 9.85 -6.82
C PHE A 228 1.12 9.36 -7.30
N LEU A 229 1.67 8.35 -6.64
CA LEU A 229 2.96 7.78 -6.98
C LEU A 229 2.79 6.61 -7.96
N GLU A 230 3.83 6.29 -8.71
CA GLU A 230 3.88 5.10 -9.54
C GLU A 230 3.63 3.81 -8.74
N THR A 231 4.05 3.76 -7.48
CA THR A 231 3.81 2.64 -6.55
C THR A 231 2.34 2.46 -6.16
N ASP A 232 1.52 3.51 -6.30
CA ASP A 232 0.10 3.50 -5.95
C ASP A 232 -0.75 2.92 -7.10
N ILE A 233 -0.18 2.80 -8.30
CA ILE A 233 -0.85 2.26 -9.50
C ILE A 233 -1.02 0.74 -9.36
N LYS A 234 -2.16 0.31 -8.81
CA LYS A 234 -2.52 -1.11 -8.62
C LYS A 234 -3.94 -1.43 -9.11
N GLY A 235 -4.49 -0.59 -9.98
CA GLY A 235 -5.90 -0.61 -10.37
C GLY A 235 -6.25 -1.69 -11.37
N PRO A 236 -7.53 -2.08 -11.45
CA PRO A 236 -8.01 -2.96 -12.51
C PRO A 236 -7.91 -2.28 -13.88
N SER A 237 -8.13 -0.96 -13.97
CA SER A 237 -8.17 -0.21 -15.23
C SER A 237 -6.84 0.49 -15.53
N LEU A 238 -6.12 0.95 -14.50
CA LEU A 238 -4.78 1.54 -14.62
C LEU A 238 -3.69 0.60 -14.09
N LYS A 239 -2.87 0.05 -15.00
CA LYS A 239 -1.71 -0.81 -14.70
C LYS A 239 -0.46 -0.28 -15.41
N LEU A 240 0.74 -0.61 -14.93
CA LEU A 240 2.01 -0.22 -15.56
C LEU A 240 2.42 -1.15 -16.72
N ASP A 241 1.45 -1.70 -17.44
CA ASP A 241 1.65 -2.50 -18.65
C ASP A 241 1.81 -1.58 -19.87
N ASN A 242 2.01 -2.18 -21.05
CA ASN A 242 2.13 -1.43 -22.30
C ASN A 242 0.87 -0.57 -22.57
N THR A 243 -0.31 -1.05 -22.19
CA THR A 243 -1.56 -0.32 -22.34
C THR A 243 -1.62 0.90 -21.44
N GLY A 244 -1.33 0.75 -20.13
CA GLY A 244 -1.35 1.89 -19.21
C GLY A 244 -0.23 2.90 -19.47
N LYS A 245 0.93 2.47 -19.97
CA LYS A 245 1.97 3.40 -20.47
C LYS A 245 1.45 4.25 -21.63
N ALA A 246 0.70 3.65 -22.56
CA ALA A 246 0.06 4.38 -23.64
C ALA A 246 -1.01 5.36 -23.11
N ILE A 247 -1.83 4.95 -22.13
CA ILE A 247 -2.82 5.81 -21.46
C ILE A 247 -2.14 7.03 -20.82
N LEU A 248 -1.08 6.83 -20.04
CA LEU A 248 -0.34 7.93 -19.42
C LEU A 248 0.27 8.87 -20.46
N THR A 249 0.73 8.33 -21.59
CA THR A 249 1.29 9.14 -22.69
C THR A 249 0.22 10.01 -23.34
N VAL A 250 -0.97 9.46 -23.59
CA VAL A 250 -2.13 10.19 -24.10
C VAL A 250 -2.57 11.29 -23.12
N LEU A 251 -2.73 10.95 -21.84
CA LEU A 251 -3.15 11.90 -20.80
C LEU A 251 -2.15 13.03 -20.61
N ARG A 252 -0.85 12.75 -20.76
CA ARG A 252 0.20 13.76 -20.74
C ARG A 252 0.09 14.70 -21.93
N HIS A 253 -0.15 14.17 -23.13
CA HIS A 253 -0.29 14.98 -24.34
C HIS A 253 -1.51 15.90 -24.28
N LEU A 254 -2.60 15.43 -23.70
CA LEU A 254 -3.82 16.21 -23.45
C LEU A 254 -3.71 17.16 -22.24
N GLY A 255 -2.53 17.27 -21.62
CA GLY A 255 -2.27 18.16 -20.49
C GLY A 255 -3.05 17.83 -19.21
N ARG A 256 -3.61 16.62 -19.11
CA ARG A 256 -4.39 16.18 -17.93
C ARG A 256 -3.48 15.75 -16.77
N ILE A 257 -2.27 15.30 -17.09
CA ILE A 257 -1.25 14.93 -16.10
C ILE A 257 0.12 15.51 -16.41
N SER A 258 0.88 15.78 -15.35
CA SER A 258 2.30 16.09 -15.41
C SER A 258 3.09 15.13 -14.53
N GLU A 259 4.27 14.73 -14.98
CA GLU A 259 5.15 13.82 -14.24
C GLU A 259 6.37 14.58 -13.71
N THR A 260 6.67 14.39 -12.42
CA THR A 260 7.88 14.92 -11.78
C THR A 260 8.56 13.80 -11.00
N ARG A 261 9.90 13.76 -11.03
CA ARG A 261 10.68 12.85 -10.20
C ARG A 261 11.15 13.58 -8.93
N ILE A 262 10.90 12.98 -7.78
CA ILE A 262 11.37 13.48 -6.48
C ILE A 262 12.10 12.34 -5.79
N GLY A 263 13.42 12.48 -5.68
CA GLY A 263 14.29 11.40 -5.21
C GLY A 263 14.17 10.15 -6.11
N HIS A 264 13.82 9.02 -5.50
CA HIS A 264 13.58 7.75 -6.20
C HIS A 264 12.11 7.54 -6.62
N HIS A 265 11.22 8.48 -6.29
CA HIS A 265 9.80 8.36 -6.55
C HIS A 265 9.38 9.11 -7.80
N ARG A 266 8.64 8.43 -8.67
CA ARG A 266 7.95 9.02 -9.82
C ARG A 266 6.56 9.48 -9.38
N VAL A 267 6.35 10.80 -9.40
CA VAL A 267 5.12 11.45 -8.95
C VAL A 267 4.32 11.93 -10.15
N ILE A 268 3.04 11.55 -10.20
CA ILE A 268 2.10 11.96 -11.23
C ILE A 268 1.13 12.96 -10.61
N ILE A 269 1.09 14.16 -11.17
CA ILE A 269 0.27 15.29 -10.70
C ILE A 269 -0.88 15.48 -11.66
N LEU A 270 -2.11 15.49 -11.14
CA LEU A 270 -3.30 15.81 -11.92
C LEU A 270 -3.37 17.32 -12.12
N SER A 271 -3.40 17.74 -13.39
CA SER A 271 -3.50 19.14 -13.79
C SER A 271 -4.90 19.43 -14.29
N LYS A 272 -5.38 20.65 -14.02
CA LYS A 272 -6.56 21.16 -14.72
C LYS A 272 -6.11 21.51 -16.15
N PRO A 273 -6.85 21.10 -17.19
CA PRO A 273 -6.53 21.52 -18.54
C PRO A 273 -6.63 23.05 -18.61
N GLN A 274 -5.55 23.69 -19.07
CA GLN A 274 -5.60 25.09 -19.48
C GLN A 274 -6.48 25.13 -20.73
N THR A 275 -7.62 25.81 -20.61
CA THR A 275 -8.45 26.23 -21.74
C THR A 275 -7.89 27.54 -22.28
#